data_AF-A0A5M8RER2-F1
#
_entry.id   AF-A0A5M8RER2-F1
#
_cell.length_a   1.000
_cell.length_b   1.000
_cell.length_c   1.000
_cell.angle_alpha   90.00
_cell.angle_beta   90.00
_cell.angle_gamma   90.00
#
_symmetry.space_group_name_H-M   'P 1'
#
loop_
_entity.id
_entity.type
_entity.pdbx_description
1 polymer ?
#
loop_
_entity_poly.entity_id
_entity_poly.type
_entity_poly.pdbx_seq_one_letter_code
_entity_poly.pdbx_strand_id
1 'polypeptide(L)'
;MAYSIIALQELNLNYRYNPLYWNTACLTVNSGGVENEEESDDPDKKKKTQKTDYGKVASAIGNIRRRGIKVDLPDINKAGFGFKADIENNSIIFGMKGMNGIGDEVVHQIISNRPYTDFEDFLERMYYSGIIKKGQVIQLIKGGCFDSFGERKDLMKSFISLISEPKSKLTMSNVKMLIENDLVPGDFALEIRLFRFKDYISKRVFKKIDSPKDKLLLLDDIASTFYNEHFDESSIVDVHHGHLVISEKAFKKEYDRKMLKLKNWIGTQEPLKKLNDCLFRQEWEKYASGSYGKWEMDSLSYYYHDHELSNVNFSKYSIVDFHKLPEEPVKGRPYKWRGKELYEYETYRIIGTALDRDKNKHTITLLTPTGVVTVKQWAGSFSHYNKQISRNINGKKEVVEKSWYTRGTLLMFTGFRRGNNFIPKTYKNSVYQHTVCKIEGVDAEGNLILTSERKQL
;
A
#
# COMPACT_ATOMS: atom_id res chain seq x y z
N MET A 1 -41.98 -28.16 0.60
CA MET A 1 -42.46 -27.72 1.92
C MET A 1 -41.33 -27.08 2.74
N ALA A 2 -40.19 -27.73 2.97
CA ALA A 2 -39.08 -27.17 3.77
C ALA A 2 -38.57 -25.79 3.31
N TYR A 3 -38.24 -25.60 2.02
CA TYR A 3 -37.80 -24.28 1.50
C TYR A 3 -38.87 -23.19 1.63
N SER A 4 -40.15 -23.53 1.48
CA SER A 4 -41.26 -22.59 1.65
C SER A 4 -41.40 -22.14 3.11
N ILE A 5 -41.12 -23.03 4.06
CA ILE A 5 -41.11 -22.69 5.50
C ILE A 5 -39.97 -21.71 5.80
N ILE A 6 -38.77 -21.94 5.26
CA ILE A 6 -37.64 -21.01 5.41
C ILE A 6 -38.02 -19.63 4.85
N ALA A 7 -38.55 -19.57 3.63
CA ALA A 7 -38.99 -18.29 3.05
C ALA A 7 -40.06 -17.58 3.89
N LEU A 8 -41.00 -18.32 4.50
CA LEU A 8 -42.01 -17.75 5.41
C LEU A 8 -41.38 -17.24 6.71
N GLN A 9 -40.39 -17.95 7.26
CA GLN A 9 -39.63 -17.51 8.44
C GLN A 9 -38.86 -16.22 8.14
N GLU A 10 -38.14 -16.16 7.02
CA GLU A 10 -37.41 -14.98 6.56
C GLU A 10 -38.34 -13.78 6.37
N LEU A 11 -39.49 -13.99 5.71
CA LEU A 11 -40.51 -12.95 5.53
C LEU A 11 -41.06 -12.46 6.87
N ASN A 12 -41.36 -13.36 7.80
CA ASN A 12 -41.86 -13.01 9.13
C ASN A 12 -40.83 -12.23 9.95
N LEU A 13 -39.54 -12.58 9.86
CA LEU A 13 -38.45 -11.84 10.52
C LEU A 13 -38.33 -10.42 9.95
N ASN A 14 -38.32 -10.27 8.63
CA ASN A 14 -38.22 -8.96 7.98
C ASN A 14 -39.48 -8.08 8.19
N TYR A 15 -40.64 -8.69 8.42
CA TYR A 15 -41.88 -7.96 8.70
C TYR A 15 -41.99 -7.50 10.16
N ARG A 16 -41.57 -8.33 11.13
CA ARG A 16 -41.74 -8.05 12.57
C ARG A 16 -40.61 -7.24 13.19
N TYR A 17 -39.39 -7.38 12.68
CA TYR A 17 -38.22 -6.67 13.19
C TYR A 17 -37.82 -5.56 12.25
N ASN A 18 -37.02 -4.60 12.72
CA ASN A 18 -36.49 -3.55 11.86
C ASN A 18 -35.76 -4.19 10.66
N PRO A 19 -36.13 -3.86 9.40
CA PRO A 19 -35.52 -4.43 8.19
C PRO A 19 -34.00 -4.27 8.12
N LEU A 20 -33.42 -3.33 8.87
CA LEU A 20 -31.98 -3.16 8.98
C LEU A 20 -31.26 -4.40 9.53
N TYR A 21 -31.89 -5.15 10.44
CA TYR A 21 -31.35 -6.43 10.91
C TYR A 21 -31.24 -7.44 9.77
N TRP A 22 -32.30 -7.55 8.96
CA TRP A 22 -32.32 -8.42 7.79
C TRP A 22 -31.25 -8.02 6.76
N ASN A 23 -31.13 -6.72 6.49
CA ASN A 23 -30.11 -6.19 5.59
C ASN A 23 -28.68 -6.43 6.11
N THR A 24 -28.46 -6.33 7.42
CA THR A 24 -27.17 -6.63 8.06
C THR A 24 -26.84 -8.11 7.93
N ALA A 25 -27.78 -9.01 8.23
CA ALA A 25 -27.59 -10.45 8.05
C ALA A 25 -27.29 -10.80 6.58
N CYS A 26 -28.02 -10.21 5.64
CA CYS A 26 -27.75 -10.36 4.21
C CYS A 26 -26.35 -9.89 3.83
N LEU A 27 -25.88 -8.76 4.39
CA LEU A 27 -24.53 -8.25 4.15
C LEU A 27 -23.47 -9.21 4.70
N THR A 28 -23.63 -9.68 5.93
CA THR A 28 -22.73 -10.66 6.57
C THR A 28 -22.61 -11.95 5.74
N VAL A 29 -23.73 -12.52 5.30
CA VAL A 29 -23.72 -13.76 4.52
C VAL A 29 -23.07 -13.54 3.14
N ASN A 30 -23.46 -12.48 2.43
CA ASN A 30 -22.97 -12.22 1.07
C ASN A 30 -21.50 -11.76 1.03
N SER A 31 -20.98 -11.21 2.13
CA SER A 31 -19.56 -10.84 2.27
C SER A 31 -18.65 -12.03 2.55
N GLY A 32 -19.21 -13.25 2.66
CA GLY A 32 -18.45 -14.49 2.76
C GLY A 32 -18.16 -14.94 4.19
N GLY A 33 -19.05 -14.64 5.14
CA GLY A 33 -18.96 -15.17 6.52
C GLY A 33 -18.06 -14.33 7.42
N VAL A 34 -18.28 -13.01 7.45
CA VAL A 34 -17.60 -12.10 8.41
C VAL A 34 -17.93 -12.47 9.87
N GLU A 35 -18.74 -13.51 10.12
CA GLU A 35 -19.21 -13.98 11.44
C GLU A 35 -18.93 -15.45 11.75
N ASN A 36 -18.08 -16.20 11.05
CA ASN A 36 -17.76 -17.58 11.47
C ASN A 36 -16.92 -17.64 12.76
N GLU A 37 -17.46 -17.14 13.87
CA GLU A 37 -17.32 -17.76 15.18
C GLU A 37 -18.36 -18.90 15.22
N GLU A 38 -18.07 -20.01 14.55
CA GLU A 38 -18.59 -21.26 15.11
C GLU A 38 -17.88 -21.39 16.47
N GLU A 39 -18.62 -21.18 17.55
CA GLU A 39 -18.29 -21.81 18.84
C GLU A 39 -18.24 -23.31 18.55
N SER A 40 -17.05 -23.82 18.29
CA SER A 40 -16.84 -25.25 18.36
C SER A 40 -16.91 -25.62 19.84
N ASP A 41 -17.96 -26.33 20.25
CA ASP A 41 -18.06 -27.00 21.56
C ASP A 41 -16.93 -28.03 21.80
N ASP A 42 -16.03 -28.18 20.83
CA ASP A 42 -14.89 -29.09 20.82
C ASP A 42 -13.59 -28.30 21.12
N PRO A 43 -13.04 -28.39 22.35
CA PRO A 43 -11.84 -27.67 22.76
C PRO A 43 -10.56 -28.11 22.00
N ASP A 44 -10.59 -29.24 21.28
CA ASP A 44 -9.45 -29.77 20.53
C ASP A 44 -9.46 -29.40 19.03
N LYS A 45 -10.56 -28.82 18.51
CA LYS A 45 -10.60 -28.29 17.15
C LYS A 45 -9.97 -26.90 17.09
N LYS A 46 -8.76 -26.81 16.54
CA LYS A 46 -8.17 -25.53 16.13
C LYS A 46 -9.18 -24.76 15.25
N LYS A 47 -9.69 -23.62 15.76
CA LYS A 47 -10.50 -22.65 14.99
C LYS A 47 -9.79 -22.38 13.67
N LYS A 48 -10.39 -22.84 12.57
CA LYS A 48 -9.82 -22.67 11.23
C LYS A 48 -10.17 -21.26 10.77
N THR A 49 -9.27 -20.30 11.01
CA THR A 49 -9.45 -18.91 10.59
C THR A 49 -9.71 -18.85 9.08
N GLN A 50 -10.96 -18.55 8.70
CA GLN A 50 -11.33 -18.40 7.31
C GLN A 50 -10.78 -17.08 6.80
N LYS A 51 -9.96 -17.14 5.73
CA LYS A 51 -9.40 -15.93 5.11
C LYS A 51 -10.53 -15.04 4.56
N THR A 52 -10.53 -13.76 4.95
CA THR A 52 -11.45 -12.75 4.44
C THR A 52 -11.31 -12.58 2.92
N ASP A 53 -12.42 -12.69 2.21
CA ASP A 53 -12.53 -12.43 0.78
C ASP A 53 -12.99 -10.99 0.56
N TYR A 54 -12.02 -10.09 0.49
CA TYR A 54 -12.29 -8.65 0.36
C TYR A 54 -13.02 -8.28 -0.93
N GLY A 55 -12.88 -9.06 -2.00
CA GLY A 55 -13.63 -8.87 -3.23
C GLY A 55 -15.13 -9.11 -3.02
N LYS A 56 -15.48 -10.16 -2.28
CA LYS A 56 -16.88 -10.42 -1.86
C LYS A 56 -17.39 -9.38 -0.88
N VAL A 57 -16.60 -8.99 0.12
CA VAL A 57 -16.97 -7.93 1.07
C VAL A 57 -17.36 -6.64 0.33
N ALA A 58 -16.48 -6.15 -0.56
CA ALA A 58 -16.73 -4.95 -1.34
C ALA A 58 -17.94 -5.08 -2.28
N SER A 59 -18.11 -6.25 -2.92
CA SER A 59 -19.28 -6.53 -3.77
C SER A 59 -20.59 -6.52 -2.97
N ALA A 60 -20.59 -7.11 -1.78
CA ALA A 60 -21.75 -7.15 -0.90
C ALA A 60 -22.12 -5.75 -0.40
N ILE A 61 -21.14 -4.94 0.00
CA ILE A 61 -21.34 -3.54 0.39
C ILE A 61 -21.90 -2.73 -0.78
N GLY A 62 -21.32 -2.87 -1.98
CA GLY A 62 -21.83 -2.20 -3.18
C GLY A 62 -23.28 -2.57 -3.50
N ASN A 63 -23.67 -3.83 -3.31
CA ASN A 63 -25.05 -4.27 -3.49
C ASN A 63 -26.01 -3.68 -2.45
N ILE A 64 -25.61 -3.63 -1.19
CA ILE A 64 -26.41 -3.07 -0.09
C ILE A 64 -26.58 -1.55 -0.27
N ARG A 65 -25.53 -0.82 -0.63
CA ARG A 65 -25.59 0.63 -0.88
C ARG A 65 -26.44 0.98 -2.09
N ARG A 66 -26.42 0.18 -3.16
CA ARG A 66 -27.32 0.37 -4.31
C ARG A 66 -28.80 0.22 -3.96
N ARG A 67 -29.13 -0.47 -2.86
CA ARG A 67 -30.50 -0.57 -2.33
C ARG A 67 -30.86 0.60 -1.40
N GLY A 68 -30.01 1.63 -1.30
CA GLY A 68 -30.23 2.80 -0.45
C GLY A 68 -29.88 2.60 1.02
N ILE A 69 -29.26 1.48 1.40
CA ILE A 69 -28.89 1.20 2.78
C ILE A 69 -27.50 1.77 3.07
N LYS A 70 -27.40 2.59 4.11
CA LYS A 70 -26.15 3.21 4.53
C LYS A 70 -25.24 2.19 5.21
N VAL A 71 -23.96 2.18 4.84
CA VAL A 71 -22.92 1.43 5.53
C VAL A 71 -21.92 2.43 6.08
N ASP A 72 -21.86 2.56 7.39
CA ASP A 72 -20.99 3.49 8.11
C ASP A 72 -19.61 2.87 8.38
N LEU A 73 -18.63 3.76 8.54
CA LEU A 73 -17.27 3.39 8.92
C LEU A 73 -17.26 2.68 10.29
N PRO A 74 -16.28 1.79 10.53
CA PRO A 74 -16.10 1.21 11.85
C PRO A 74 -15.73 2.32 12.84
N ASP A 75 -16.30 2.28 14.05
CA ASP A 75 -15.86 3.08 15.20
C ASP A 75 -15.17 2.15 16.21
N ILE A 76 -14.05 2.59 16.80
CA ILE A 76 -13.19 1.77 17.66
C ILE A 76 -13.93 1.24 18.88
N ASN A 77 -14.94 1.94 19.38
CA ASN A 77 -15.73 1.57 20.56
C ASN A 77 -17.03 0.85 20.21
N LYS A 78 -17.63 1.11 19.04
CA LYS A 78 -18.96 0.59 18.66
C LYS A 78 -18.92 -0.61 17.72
N ALA A 79 -17.95 -0.69 16.82
CA ALA A 79 -17.93 -1.71 15.75
C ALA A 79 -17.68 -3.11 16.31
N GLY A 80 -18.43 -4.10 15.83
CA GLY A 80 -18.26 -5.49 16.22
C GLY A 80 -17.15 -6.20 15.44
N PHE A 81 -17.02 -7.50 15.70
CA PHE A 81 -16.22 -8.41 14.87
C PHE A 81 -16.79 -8.46 13.45
N GLY A 82 -18.09 -8.74 13.33
CA GLY A 82 -18.91 -8.66 12.12
C GLY A 82 -19.59 -7.31 11.92
N PHE A 83 -20.37 -7.21 10.83
CA PHE A 83 -21.22 -6.04 10.58
C PHE A 83 -22.27 -5.91 11.69
N LYS A 84 -22.59 -4.68 12.08
CA LYS A 84 -23.54 -4.42 13.18
C LYS A 84 -24.62 -3.46 12.73
N ALA A 85 -25.87 -3.80 12.97
CA ALA A 85 -26.99 -2.89 12.74
C ALA A 85 -26.97 -1.75 13.77
N ASP A 86 -27.02 -0.51 13.30
CA ASP A 86 -27.21 0.69 14.11
C ASP A 86 -28.61 1.23 13.83
N ILE A 87 -29.55 0.83 14.69
CA ILE A 87 -30.97 1.17 14.56
C ILE A 87 -31.19 2.68 14.75
N GLU A 88 -30.40 3.33 15.62
CA GLU A 88 -30.54 4.74 15.93
C GLU A 88 -30.18 5.61 14.73
N ASN A 89 -29.12 5.24 13.99
CA ASN A 89 -28.66 5.97 12.82
C ASN A 89 -29.17 5.40 11.48
N ASN A 90 -30.01 4.36 11.52
CA ASN A 90 -30.51 3.63 10.36
C ASN A 90 -29.39 3.23 9.37
N SER A 91 -28.30 2.67 9.91
CA SER A 91 -27.12 2.30 9.15
C SER A 91 -26.50 0.98 9.60
N ILE A 92 -25.64 0.41 8.76
CA ILE A 92 -24.87 -0.78 9.12
C ILE A 92 -23.44 -0.32 9.42
N ILE A 93 -22.97 -0.52 10.65
CA ILE A 93 -21.58 -0.26 11.01
C ILE A 93 -20.71 -1.37 10.42
N PHE A 94 -19.66 -0.97 9.70
CA PHE A 94 -18.68 -1.89 9.13
C PHE A 94 -17.98 -2.72 10.23
N GLY A 95 -17.89 -4.04 10.03
CA GLY A 95 -17.26 -4.96 10.97
C GLY A 95 -15.73 -4.99 10.88
N MET A 96 -15.03 -5.05 12.01
CA MET A 96 -13.57 -4.96 12.06
C MET A 96 -12.86 -6.13 11.34
N LYS A 97 -13.46 -7.34 11.28
CA LYS A 97 -12.90 -8.47 10.51
C LYS A 97 -12.84 -8.20 9.00
N GLY A 98 -13.70 -7.32 8.50
CA GLY A 98 -13.68 -6.90 7.10
C GLY A 98 -12.48 -6.02 6.74
N MET A 99 -11.75 -5.50 7.73
CA MET A 99 -10.65 -4.56 7.52
C MET A 99 -9.38 -5.24 7.01
N ASN A 100 -8.74 -4.61 6.04
CA ASN A 100 -7.49 -5.04 5.45
C ASN A 100 -6.35 -4.99 6.47
N GLY A 101 -5.75 -6.15 6.71
CA GLY A 101 -4.55 -6.24 7.55
C GLY A 101 -4.81 -6.20 9.06
N ILE A 102 -6.08 -6.24 9.46
CA ILE A 102 -6.49 -6.48 10.84
C ILE A 102 -6.91 -7.95 10.95
N GLY A 103 -6.17 -8.74 11.72
CA GLY A 103 -6.46 -10.16 11.92
C GLY A 103 -7.44 -10.36 13.08
N ASP A 104 -8.16 -11.49 13.07
CA ASP A 104 -9.19 -11.83 14.05
C ASP A 104 -8.72 -11.65 15.50
N GLU A 105 -7.53 -12.14 15.85
CA GLU A 105 -6.95 -11.97 17.18
C GLU A 105 -6.83 -10.49 17.58
N VAL A 106 -6.39 -9.63 16.67
CA VAL A 106 -6.28 -8.19 16.94
C VAL A 106 -7.66 -7.57 17.12
N VAL A 107 -8.67 -8.01 16.37
CA VAL A 107 -10.04 -7.55 16.57
C VAL A 107 -10.53 -7.93 17.97
N HIS A 108 -10.32 -9.17 18.41
CA HIS A 108 -10.71 -9.62 19.75
C HIS A 108 -9.98 -8.84 20.85
N GLN A 109 -8.67 -8.62 20.72
CA GLN A 109 -7.90 -7.80 21.67
C GLN A 109 -8.40 -6.36 21.69
N ILE A 110 -8.74 -5.78 20.55
CA ILE A 110 -9.32 -4.43 20.50
C ILE A 110 -10.66 -4.42 21.25
N ILE A 111 -11.54 -5.40 21.02
CA ILE A 111 -12.86 -5.47 21.66
C ILE A 111 -12.74 -5.67 23.18
N SER A 112 -11.86 -6.56 23.63
CA SER A 112 -11.71 -6.89 25.06
C SER A 112 -11.13 -5.74 25.89
N ASN A 113 -10.38 -4.82 25.26
CA ASN A 113 -9.79 -3.65 25.91
C ASN A 113 -10.65 -2.38 25.81
N ARG A 114 -11.88 -2.45 25.30
CA ARG A 114 -12.79 -1.30 25.24
C ARG A 114 -13.40 -0.94 26.61
N PRO A 115 -13.93 0.28 26.76
CA PRO A 115 -13.88 1.39 25.80
C PRO A 115 -12.55 2.16 25.85
N TYR A 116 -12.23 2.85 24.77
CA TYR A 116 -11.13 3.83 24.66
C TYR A 116 -11.65 5.24 24.85
N THR A 117 -10.94 6.07 25.62
CA THR A 117 -11.34 7.45 25.92
C THR A 117 -10.89 8.42 24.83
N ASP A 118 -9.70 8.20 24.29
CA ASP A 118 -9.12 8.97 23.20
C ASP A 118 -8.07 8.14 22.42
N PHE A 119 -7.40 8.78 21.46
CA PHE A 119 -6.40 8.11 20.63
C PHE A 119 -5.10 7.77 21.39
N GLU A 120 -4.69 8.59 22.36
CA GLU A 120 -3.47 8.32 23.14
C GLU A 120 -3.68 7.13 24.08
N ASP A 121 -4.83 7.06 24.74
CA ASP A 121 -5.25 5.92 25.56
C ASP A 121 -5.26 4.61 24.76
N PHE A 122 -5.69 4.65 23.49
CA PHE A 122 -5.56 3.51 22.58
C PHE A 122 -4.09 3.16 22.28
N LEU A 123 -3.22 4.14 22.01
CA LEU A 123 -1.81 3.91 21.74
C LEU A 123 -1.09 3.30 22.95
N GLU A 124 -1.35 3.79 24.16
CA GLU A 124 -0.78 3.25 25.40
C GLU A 124 -1.14 1.79 25.61
N ARG A 125 -2.45 1.47 25.51
CA ARG A 125 -2.94 0.13 25.83
C ARG A 125 -2.67 -0.89 24.74
N MET A 126 -2.62 -0.48 23.47
CA MET A 126 -2.54 -1.41 22.34
C MET A 126 -1.21 -1.37 21.59
N TYR A 127 -0.66 -0.18 21.33
CA TYR A 127 0.54 -0.03 20.50
C TYR A 127 1.83 -0.10 21.31
N TYR A 128 1.94 0.71 22.38
CA TYR A 128 3.13 0.74 23.24
C TYR A 128 3.29 -0.54 24.06
N SER A 129 2.19 -1.21 24.40
CA SER A 129 2.20 -2.56 24.99
C SER A 129 2.63 -3.67 24.01
N GLY A 130 2.70 -3.38 22.71
CA GLY A 130 3.10 -4.32 21.66
C GLY A 130 2.00 -5.29 21.20
N ILE A 131 0.75 -5.12 21.64
CA ILE A 131 -0.40 -5.94 21.22
C ILE A 131 -0.65 -5.79 19.72
N ILE A 132 -0.56 -4.56 19.20
CA ILE A 132 -0.72 -4.26 17.77
C ILE A 132 0.52 -3.61 17.18
N LYS A 133 0.72 -3.82 15.88
CA LYS A 133 1.87 -3.31 15.12
C LYS A 133 1.52 -2.00 14.43
N LYS A 134 2.54 -1.22 14.06
CA LYS A 134 2.37 0.08 13.36
C LYS A 134 1.45 0.03 12.14
N GLY A 135 1.54 -1.05 11.36
CA GLY A 135 0.71 -1.24 10.17
C GLY A 135 -0.77 -1.38 10.50
N GLN A 136 -1.11 -1.96 11.65
CA GLN A 136 -2.49 -2.12 12.11
C GLN A 136 -3.06 -0.79 12.58
N VAL A 137 -2.29 0.00 13.34
CA VAL A 137 -2.69 1.37 13.73
C VAL A 137 -2.99 2.21 12.49
N ILE A 138 -2.10 2.21 11.49
CA ILE A 138 -2.31 2.93 10.23
C ILE A 138 -3.61 2.51 9.53
N GLN A 139 -3.92 1.21 9.49
CA GLN A 139 -5.15 0.71 8.86
C GLN A 139 -6.41 1.11 9.65
N LEU A 140 -6.35 1.10 10.98
CA LEU A 140 -7.44 1.57 11.84
C LEU A 140 -7.71 3.07 11.66
N ILE A 141 -6.65 3.89 11.61
CA ILE A 141 -6.78 5.33 11.30
C ILE A 141 -7.40 5.50 9.91
N LYS A 142 -6.84 4.86 8.88
CA LYS A 142 -7.34 4.95 7.49
C LYS A 142 -8.82 4.57 7.36
N GLY A 143 -9.23 3.52 8.08
CA GLY A 143 -10.59 3.01 8.09
C GLY A 143 -11.59 3.87 8.86
N GLY A 144 -11.14 4.91 9.56
CA GLY A 144 -12.01 5.81 10.32
C GLY A 144 -12.37 5.33 11.72
N CYS A 145 -11.66 4.32 12.26
CA CYS A 145 -11.93 3.79 13.60
C CYS A 145 -11.85 4.84 14.70
N PHE A 146 -11.07 5.90 14.50
CA PHE A 146 -10.82 6.93 15.49
C PHE A 146 -11.47 8.28 15.14
N ASP A 147 -12.38 8.31 14.16
CA ASP A 147 -13.05 9.56 13.77
C ASP A 147 -13.85 10.18 14.94
N SER A 148 -14.27 9.37 15.92
CA SER A 148 -14.87 9.85 17.18
C SER A 148 -13.89 10.53 18.14
N PHE A 149 -12.58 10.38 17.92
CA PHE A 149 -11.52 11.00 18.73
C PHE A 149 -10.91 12.23 18.06
N GLY A 150 -11.20 12.50 16.79
CA GLY A 150 -10.75 13.69 16.10
C GLY A 150 -10.57 13.52 14.59
N GLU A 151 -10.03 14.56 13.96
CA GLU A 151 -9.83 14.59 12.51
C GLU A 151 -8.79 13.54 12.06
N ARG A 152 -9.22 12.64 11.16
CA ARG A 152 -8.43 11.48 10.73
C ARG A 152 -7.04 11.85 10.17
N LYS A 153 -6.92 12.98 9.49
CA LYS A 153 -5.63 13.47 8.96
C LYS A 153 -4.69 13.93 10.07
N ASP A 154 -5.22 14.55 11.11
CA ASP A 154 -4.42 15.01 12.25
C ASP A 154 -3.98 13.82 13.11
N LEU A 155 -4.85 12.82 13.31
CA LEU A 155 -4.50 11.55 13.95
C LEU A 155 -3.40 10.81 13.17
N MET A 156 -3.53 10.72 11.84
CA MET A 156 -2.48 10.15 10.98
C MET A 156 -1.18 10.94 11.11
N LYS A 157 -1.22 12.28 11.07
CA LYS A 157 -0.05 13.13 11.21
C LYS A 157 0.64 12.91 12.55
N SER A 158 -0.12 12.87 13.65
CA SER A 158 0.38 12.59 15.00
C SER A 158 1.09 11.23 15.04
N PHE A 159 0.45 10.19 14.50
CA PHE A 159 1.05 8.85 14.49
C PHE A 159 2.29 8.74 13.59
N ILE A 160 2.30 9.40 12.42
CA ILE A 160 3.49 9.47 11.55
C ILE A 160 4.63 10.23 12.25
N SER A 161 4.34 11.33 12.94
CA SER A 161 5.34 12.06 13.74
C SER A 161 5.98 11.16 14.80
N LEU A 162 5.21 10.30 15.46
CA LEU A 162 5.70 9.31 16.40
C LEU A 162 6.61 8.26 15.73
N ILE A 163 6.14 7.59 14.66
CA ILE A 163 6.87 6.47 14.04
C ILE A 163 8.03 6.90 13.12
N SER A 164 8.11 8.18 12.75
CA SER A 164 9.24 8.74 11.99
C SER A 164 10.54 8.81 12.80
N GLU A 165 10.47 8.52 14.10
CA GLU A 165 11.61 8.51 15.04
C GLU A 165 12.51 9.75 14.91
N PRO A 166 11.93 10.97 15.07
CA PRO A 166 12.65 12.22 14.90
C PRO A 166 13.86 12.27 15.85
N LYS A 167 14.97 12.80 15.34
CA LYS A 167 16.19 12.97 16.13
C LYS A 167 16.08 14.25 16.96
N SER A 168 16.61 14.20 18.19
CA SER A 168 16.71 15.38 19.07
C SER A 168 18.00 16.17 18.87
N LYS A 169 19.05 15.49 18.38
CA LYS A 169 20.35 16.08 18.01
C LYS A 169 21.01 15.23 16.95
N LEU A 170 21.88 15.85 16.15
CA LEU A 170 22.72 15.13 15.20
C LEU A 170 24.16 15.03 15.71
N THR A 171 24.82 13.95 15.33
CA THR A 171 26.24 13.73 15.58
C THR A 171 26.91 13.15 14.33
N MET A 172 28.22 12.95 14.39
CA MET A 172 28.97 12.33 13.29
C MET A 172 28.49 10.91 12.91
N SER A 173 27.75 10.22 13.80
CA SER A 173 27.13 8.94 13.44
C SER A 173 25.96 9.08 12.46
N ASN A 174 25.34 10.26 12.38
CA ASN A 174 24.19 10.53 11.50
C ASN A 174 24.60 10.97 10.09
N VAL A 175 25.90 11.22 9.84
CA VAL A 175 26.42 11.69 8.54
C VAL A 175 26.02 10.77 7.40
N LYS A 176 26.14 9.45 7.61
CA LYS A 176 25.75 8.46 6.60
C LYS A 176 24.31 8.64 6.16
N MET A 177 23.40 8.82 7.12
CA MET A 177 21.98 9.04 6.86
C MET A 177 21.73 10.35 6.12
N LEU A 178 22.44 11.43 6.45
CA LEU A 178 22.33 12.70 5.69
C LEU A 178 22.79 12.53 4.24
N ILE A 179 23.87 11.78 3.99
CA ILE A 179 24.39 11.52 2.65
C ILE A 179 23.42 10.63 1.85
N GLU A 180 22.90 9.56 2.46
CA GLU A 180 21.96 8.64 1.80
C GLU A 180 20.62 9.29 1.42
N ASN A 181 20.29 10.41 2.08
CA ASN A 181 19.08 11.19 1.80
C ASN A 181 19.37 12.49 1.03
N ASP A 182 20.59 12.66 0.50
CA ASP A 182 21.02 13.85 -0.28
C ASP A 182 20.78 15.19 0.45
N LEU A 183 20.96 15.21 1.78
CA LEU A 183 20.69 16.38 2.63
C LEU A 183 21.93 17.22 2.92
N VAL A 184 23.12 16.78 2.52
CA VAL A 184 24.39 17.48 2.78
C VAL A 184 24.63 18.52 1.66
N PRO A 185 24.88 19.81 1.99
CA PRO A 185 25.17 20.83 1.00
C PRO A 185 26.40 20.52 0.14
N GLY A 186 26.40 21.01 -1.10
CA GLY A 186 27.52 20.82 -2.05
C GLY A 186 28.86 21.36 -1.55
N ASP A 187 28.85 22.37 -0.68
CA ASP A 187 30.03 22.97 -0.06
C ASP A 187 30.81 22.02 0.86
N PHE A 188 30.28 20.82 1.12
CA PHE A 188 30.91 19.75 1.88
C PHE A 188 31.33 18.55 1.01
N ALA A 189 31.43 18.73 -0.31
CA ALA A 189 31.77 17.64 -1.23
C ALA A 189 33.09 16.94 -0.86
N LEU A 190 34.11 17.70 -0.40
CA LEU A 190 35.37 17.12 0.06
C LEU A 190 35.18 16.29 1.32
N GLU A 191 34.46 16.80 2.32
CA GLU A 191 34.18 16.11 3.58
C GLU A 191 33.35 14.83 3.36
N ILE A 192 32.44 14.83 2.38
CA ILE A 192 31.73 13.61 1.94
C ILE A 192 32.72 12.60 1.34
N ARG A 193 33.66 13.03 0.49
CA ARG A 193 34.71 12.16 -0.06
C ARG A 193 35.59 11.60 1.06
N LEU A 194 36.01 12.42 2.02
CA LEU A 194 36.79 12.00 3.20
C LEU A 194 36.01 10.98 4.04
N PHE A 195 34.71 11.20 4.28
CA PHE A 195 33.86 10.26 5.01
C PHE A 195 33.76 8.90 4.32
N ARG A 196 33.52 8.89 3.00
CA ARG A 196 33.47 7.67 2.19
C ARG A 196 34.83 6.96 2.15
N PHE A 197 35.92 7.72 2.05
CA PHE A 197 37.28 7.20 2.11
C PHE A 197 37.56 6.49 3.44
N LYS A 198 37.21 7.11 4.57
CA LYS A 198 37.32 6.48 5.89
C LYS A 198 36.54 5.15 5.95
N ASP A 199 35.27 5.14 5.53
CA ASP A 199 34.44 3.91 5.52
C ASP A 199 35.03 2.81 4.61
N TYR A 200 35.68 3.22 3.52
CA TYR A 200 36.37 2.32 2.59
C TYR A 200 37.60 1.66 3.24
N ILE A 201 38.52 2.45 3.78
CA ILE A 201 39.79 1.94 4.31
C ILE A 201 39.63 1.23 5.67
N SER A 202 38.64 1.58 6.47
CA SER A 202 38.39 0.94 7.78
C SER A 202 38.10 -0.56 7.67
N LYS A 203 37.78 -1.08 6.47
CA LYS A 203 37.56 -2.50 6.20
C LYS A 203 38.84 -3.25 5.81
N ARG A 204 39.95 -2.55 5.55
CA ARG A 204 41.23 -3.09 5.06
C ARG A 204 42.27 -3.26 6.16
N VAL A 205 41.89 -3.97 7.23
CA VAL A 205 42.78 -4.19 8.37
C VAL A 205 43.90 -5.16 7.99
N PHE A 206 45.13 -4.69 8.03
CA PHE A 206 46.34 -5.48 7.78
C PHE A 206 46.82 -6.20 9.03
N LYS A 207 47.01 -5.44 10.12
CA LYS A 207 47.52 -5.96 11.39
C LYS A 207 46.88 -5.21 12.56
N LYS A 208 46.66 -5.90 13.67
CA LYS A 208 46.26 -5.30 14.95
C LYS A 208 47.48 -5.23 15.87
N ILE A 209 47.63 -4.12 16.57
CA ILE A 209 48.67 -3.90 17.57
C ILE A 209 47.98 -3.82 18.93
N ASP A 210 48.47 -4.58 19.90
CA ASP A 210 47.85 -4.64 21.23
C ASP A 210 48.36 -3.53 22.17
N SER A 211 49.62 -3.08 22.01
CA SER A 211 50.19 -2.01 22.83
C SER A 211 51.20 -1.15 22.04
N PRO A 212 50.93 0.16 21.85
CA PRO A 212 49.65 0.82 22.09
C PRO A 212 48.58 0.25 21.15
N LYS A 213 47.33 0.12 21.66
CA LYS A 213 46.23 -0.44 20.86
C LYS A 213 46.00 0.36 19.58
N ASP A 214 46.17 -0.29 18.44
CA ASP A 214 46.01 0.32 17.11
C ASP A 214 45.66 -0.72 16.04
N LYS A 215 45.21 -0.25 14.88
CA LYS A 215 45.07 -1.06 13.67
C LYS A 215 45.87 -0.44 12.55
N LEU A 216 46.63 -1.28 11.87
CA LEU A 216 47.32 -0.92 10.64
C LEU A 216 46.40 -1.24 9.46
N LEU A 217 46.19 -0.28 8.59
CA LEU A 217 45.35 -0.40 7.40
C LEU A 217 46.25 -0.45 6.16
N LEU A 218 45.99 -1.40 5.26
CA LEU A 218 46.70 -1.50 3.97
C LEU A 218 45.86 -0.81 2.89
N LEU A 219 46.42 0.21 2.27
CA LEU A 219 45.77 0.97 1.20
C LEU A 219 46.02 0.31 -0.15
N ASP A 220 45.00 0.14 -1.00
CA ASP A 220 45.23 -0.20 -2.41
C ASP A 220 45.67 1.03 -3.20
N ASP A 221 45.92 0.87 -4.51
CA ASP A 221 46.37 1.96 -5.38
C ASP A 221 45.39 3.14 -5.40
N ILE A 222 44.09 2.84 -5.42
CA ILE A 222 43.04 3.86 -5.41
C ILE A 222 43.06 4.63 -4.09
N ALA A 223 43.09 3.92 -2.96
CA ALA A 223 43.13 4.57 -1.65
C ALA A 223 44.43 5.32 -1.42
N SER A 224 45.57 4.79 -1.91
CA SER A 224 46.88 5.43 -1.79
C SER A 224 46.94 6.74 -2.56
N THR A 225 46.39 6.77 -3.78
CA THR A 225 46.30 8.00 -4.59
C THR A 225 45.50 9.07 -3.85
N PHE A 226 44.29 8.73 -3.38
CA PHE A 226 43.45 9.67 -2.62
C PHE A 226 44.09 10.09 -1.29
N TYR A 227 44.79 9.18 -0.61
CA TYR A 227 45.51 9.46 0.62
C TYR A 227 46.58 10.53 0.38
N ASN A 228 47.46 10.31 -0.61
CA ASN A 228 48.56 11.22 -0.91
C ASN A 228 48.09 12.61 -1.35
N GLU A 229 46.93 12.72 -2.01
CA GLU A 229 46.33 14.01 -2.40
C GLU A 229 45.77 14.81 -1.21
N HIS A 230 45.39 14.15 -0.12
CA HIS A 230 44.52 14.75 0.88
C HIS A 230 44.97 14.60 2.34
N PHE A 231 45.95 13.76 2.64
CA PHE A 231 46.48 13.51 3.99
C PHE A 231 48.00 13.66 4.00
N ASP A 232 48.55 13.95 5.18
CA ASP A 232 50.00 14.05 5.36
C ASP A 232 50.65 12.67 5.53
N GLU A 233 51.98 12.58 5.41
CA GLU A 233 52.70 11.31 5.56
C GLU A 233 52.78 10.85 7.03
N SER A 234 52.26 11.62 7.99
CA SER A 234 52.46 11.36 9.42
C SER A 234 51.80 10.09 9.94
N SER A 235 50.82 9.56 9.20
CA SER A 235 50.16 8.30 9.56
C SER A 235 50.73 7.06 8.87
N ILE A 236 51.68 7.21 7.94
CA ILE A 236 52.35 6.10 7.26
C ILE A 236 53.33 5.43 8.23
N VAL A 237 53.22 4.12 8.38
CA VAL A 237 54.07 3.33 9.29
C VAL A 237 54.94 2.30 8.57
N ASP A 238 54.54 1.86 7.38
CA ASP A 238 55.28 0.87 6.58
C ASP A 238 54.82 0.89 5.11
N VAL A 239 55.54 0.18 4.24
CA VAL A 239 55.17 -0.06 2.84
C VAL A 239 55.26 -1.55 2.54
N HIS A 240 54.13 -2.17 2.21
CA HIS A 240 54.04 -3.61 1.97
C HIS A 240 53.70 -3.89 0.51
N HIS A 241 54.65 -4.50 -0.22
CA HIS A 241 54.54 -4.76 -1.67
C HIS A 241 54.17 -3.53 -2.51
N GLY A 242 54.73 -2.37 -2.18
CA GLY A 242 54.46 -1.11 -2.90
C GLY A 242 53.19 -0.37 -2.45
N HIS A 243 52.43 -0.94 -1.51
CA HIS A 243 51.23 -0.33 -0.96
C HIS A 243 51.48 0.29 0.43
N LEU A 244 50.86 1.44 0.70
CA LEU A 244 51.01 2.15 1.96
C LEU A 244 50.32 1.41 3.11
N VAL A 245 51.02 1.27 4.23
CA VAL A 245 50.45 0.82 5.50
C VAL A 245 50.36 2.01 6.44
N ILE A 246 49.15 2.33 6.91
CA ILE A 246 48.90 3.49 7.77
C ILE A 246 48.36 3.09 9.15
N SER A 247 48.65 3.89 10.18
CA SER A 247 48.06 3.79 11.52
C SER A 247 46.65 4.38 11.53
N GLU A 248 45.63 3.58 11.88
CA GLU A 248 44.23 4.02 12.04
C GLU A 248 44.14 5.16 13.07
N LYS A 249 44.89 5.07 14.17
CA LYS A 249 44.89 6.09 15.23
C LYS A 249 45.52 7.41 14.78
N ALA A 250 46.66 7.39 14.09
CA ALA A 250 47.30 8.61 13.59
C ALA A 250 46.46 9.26 12.49
N PHE A 251 46.00 8.46 11.51
CA PHE A 251 45.09 8.89 10.46
C PHE A 251 43.83 9.54 11.01
N LYS A 252 43.21 8.92 12.03
CA LYS A 252 41.97 9.43 12.62
C LYS A 252 42.12 10.84 13.20
N LYS A 253 43.29 11.17 13.77
CA LYS A 253 43.53 12.52 14.30
C LYS A 253 43.50 13.57 13.19
N GLU A 254 44.14 13.29 12.05
CA GLU A 254 44.10 14.21 10.91
C GLU A 254 42.70 14.26 10.29
N TYR A 255 42.05 13.12 10.09
CA TYR A 255 40.68 13.02 9.62
C TYR A 255 39.72 13.87 10.47
N ASP A 256 39.76 13.74 11.80
CA ASP A 256 38.87 14.48 12.70
C ASP A 256 39.08 16.01 12.58
N ARG A 257 40.32 16.48 12.33
CA ARG A 257 40.61 17.89 12.05
C ARG A 257 39.95 18.35 10.75
N LYS A 258 40.09 17.58 9.67
CA LYS A 258 39.50 17.90 8.35
C LYS A 258 37.96 17.85 8.37
N MET A 259 37.36 17.04 9.23
CA MET A 259 35.90 16.93 9.38
C MET A 259 35.28 18.01 10.27
N LEU A 260 36.07 18.91 10.87
CA LEU A 260 35.57 19.89 11.84
C LEU A 260 34.50 20.83 11.26
N LYS A 261 34.68 21.26 10.00
CA LYS A 261 33.71 22.11 9.28
C LYS A 261 32.34 21.42 9.19
N LEU A 262 32.32 20.16 8.74
CA LEU A 262 31.09 19.37 8.65
C LEU A 262 30.49 19.10 10.04
N LYS A 263 31.34 18.76 11.03
CA LYS A 263 30.90 18.51 12.41
C LYS A 263 30.19 19.73 13.01
N ASN A 264 30.72 20.94 12.77
CA ASN A 264 30.12 22.18 13.25
C ASN A 264 28.76 22.43 12.58
N TRP A 265 28.66 22.21 11.27
CA TRP A 265 27.39 22.34 10.56
C TRP A 265 26.34 21.33 11.06
N ILE A 266 26.73 20.07 11.29
CA ILE A 266 25.84 19.03 11.85
C ILE A 266 25.29 19.41 13.22
N GLY A 267 26.06 20.16 14.01
CA GLY A 267 25.63 20.65 15.32
C GLY A 267 24.57 21.77 15.27
N THR A 268 24.28 22.32 14.09
CA THR A 268 23.27 23.36 13.92
C THR A 268 21.85 22.78 13.80
N GLN A 269 20.83 23.64 13.95
CA GLN A 269 19.43 23.23 13.82
C GLN A 269 19.00 22.93 12.38
N GLU A 270 19.71 23.47 11.38
CA GLU A 270 19.36 23.33 9.97
C GLU A 270 19.35 21.86 9.49
N PRO A 271 20.44 21.06 9.62
CA PRO A 271 20.43 19.67 9.19
C PRO A 271 19.51 18.79 10.03
N LEU A 272 19.32 19.12 11.32
CA LEU A 272 18.40 18.42 12.21
C LEU A 272 16.96 18.54 11.68
N LYS A 273 16.53 19.76 11.37
CA LYS A 273 15.19 20.02 10.81
C LYS A 273 15.03 19.34 9.45
N LYS A 274 15.99 19.52 8.54
CA LYS A 274 15.97 18.88 7.21
C LYS A 274 15.84 17.37 7.30
N LEU A 275 16.59 16.73 8.19
CA LEU A 275 16.52 15.29 8.38
C LEU A 275 15.17 14.85 8.95
N ASN A 276 14.68 15.50 10.01
CA ASN A 276 13.39 15.14 10.61
C ASN A 276 12.22 15.35 9.64
N ASP A 277 12.24 16.44 8.86
CA ASP A 277 11.25 16.70 7.80
C ASP A 277 11.31 15.62 6.71
N CYS A 278 12.53 15.18 6.34
CA CYS A 278 12.72 14.10 5.38
C CYS A 278 12.19 12.76 5.90
N LEU A 279 12.53 12.38 7.13
CA LEU A 279 12.05 11.14 7.78
C LEU A 279 10.52 11.13 7.88
N PHE A 280 9.92 12.24 8.30
CA PHE A 280 8.47 12.40 8.34
C PHE A 280 7.86 12.22 6.95
N ARG A 281 8.40 12.92 5.94
CA ARG A 281 7.90 12.86 4.56
C ARG A 281 7.96 11.45 3.99
N GLN A 282 9.04 10.71 4.24
CA GLN A 282 9.18 9.33 3.78
C GLN A 282 8.11 8.41 4.36
N GLU A 283 7.84 8.49 5.67
CA GLU A 283 6.77 7.69 6.28
C GLU A 283 5.38 8.17 5.83
N TRP A 284 5.18 9.49 5.64
CA TRP A 284 3.93 10.05 5.10
C TRP A 284 3.65 9.58 3.67
N GLU A 285 4.61 9.71 2.76
CA GLU A 285 4.46 9.27 1.36
C GLU A 285 4.14 7.78 1.27
N LYS A 286 4.78 6.99 2.13
CA LYS A 286 4.61 5.53 2.20
C LYS A 286 3.26 5.10 2.76
N TYR A 287 2.74 5.80 3.77
CA TYR A 287 1.58 5.32 4.53
C TYR A 287 0.34 6.21 4.42
N ALA A 288 0.50 7.52 4.25
CA ALA A 288 -0.56 8.53 4.38
C ALA A 288 -0.79 9.35 3.10
N SER A 289 -0.14 9.03 1.98
CA SER A 289 -0.42 9.70 0.71
C SER A 289 -1.86 9.42 0.20
N GLY A 290 -2.37 10.34 -0.62
CA GLY A 290 -3.68 10.21 -1.30
C GLY A 290 -4.87 10.80 -0.56
N SER A 291 -6.07 10.52 -1.09
CA SER A 291 -7.35 11.02 -0.58
C SER A 291 -7.94 10.10 0.50
N TYR A 292 -9.03 10.54 1.15
CA TYR A 292 -9.82 9.68 2.04
C TYR A 292 -10.31 8.42 1.33
N GLY A 293 -10.77 8.55 0.08
CA GLY A 293 -11.16 7.40 -0.73
C GLY A 293 -10.02 6.39 -0.90
N LYS A 294 -8.78 6.84 -1.12
CA LYS A 294 -7.61 5.95 -1.16
C LYS A 294 -7.41 5.23 0.17
N TRP A 295 -7.48 5.96 1.28
CA TRP A 295 -7.30 5.39 2.62
C TRP A 295 -8.38 4.34 2.92
N GLU A 296 -9.62 4.59 2.52
CA GLU A 296 -10.74 3.66 2.67
C GLU A 296 -10.61 2.44 1.77
N MET A 297 -10.12 2.61 0.53
CA MET A 297 -9.81 1.48 -0.33
C MET A 297 -8.70 0.61 0.28
N ASP A 298 -7.64 1.24 0.79
CA ASP A 298 -6.52 0.54 1.43
C ASP A 298 -6.96 -0.24 2.67
N SER A 299 -7.92 0.27 3.45
CA SER A 299 -8.31 -0.26 4.76
C SER A 299 -9.61 -1.08 4.76
N LEU A 300 -10.60 -0.70 3.96
CA LEU A 300 -11.95 -1.29 3.96
C LEU A 300 -12.30 -1.98 2.63
N SER A 301 -11.48 -1.78 1.57
CA SER A 301 -11.75 -2.26 0.21
C SER A 301 -13.04 -1.69 -0.42
N TYR A 302 -13.54 -0.57 0.07
CA TYR A 302 -14.63 0.18 -0.56
C TYR A 302 -14.43 1.68 -0.31
N TYR A 303 -15.12 2.51 -1.08
CA TYR A 303 -15.09 3.97 -0.93
C TYR A 303 -16.30 4.43 -0.10
N TYR A 304 -16.08 4.97 1.09
CA TYR A 304 -17.14 5.62 1.87
C TYR A 304 -17.37 7.04 1.35
N HIS A 305 -16.27 7.77 1.16
CA HIS A 305 -16.21 9.02 0.40
C HIS A 305 -16.15 8.76 -1.11
N ASP A 306 -15.90 9.82 -1.88
CA ASP A 306 -15.77 9.73 -3.34
C ASP A 306 -14.69 8.77 -3.79
N HIS A 307 -14.97 8.07 -4.89
CA HIS A 307 -14.00 7.23 -5.58
C HIS A 307 -12.80 8.07 -6.03
N GLU A 308 -11.60 7.49 -5.99
CA GLU A 308 -10.35 8.10 -6.51
C GLU A 308 -10.40 8.52 -8.01
N LEU A 309 -11.46 8.15 -8.72
CA LEU A 309 -11.64 8.41 -10.14
C LEU A 309 -12.90 9.23 -10.43
N SER A 310 -13.54 9.79 -9.40
CA SER A 310 -14.78 10.56 -9.54
C SER A 310 -14.59 11.86 -10.33
N ASN A 311 -13.39 12.45 -10.29
CA ASN A 311 -13.07 13.71 -11.00
C ASN A 311 -12.56 13.50 -12.43
N VAL A 312 -12.51 12.26 -12.93
CA VAL A 312 -12.04 11.99 -14.30
C VAL A 312 -13.01 12.56 -15.33
N ASN A 313 -12.48 13.15 -16.39
CA ASN A 313 -13.28 13.61 -17.53
C ASN A 313 -13.75 12.42 -18.38
N PHE A 314 -14.91 11.85 -18.05
CA PHE A 314 -15.41 10.63 -18.70
C PHE A 314 -15.62 10.81 -20.21
N SER A 315 -16.14 11.98 -20.62
CA SER A 315 -16.40 12.28 -22.04
C SER A 315 -15.11 12.28 -22.86
N LYS A 316 -14.03 12.87 -22.35
CA LYS A 316 -12.72 12.92 -23.03
C LYS A 316 -12.15 11.53 -23.31
N TYR A 317 -12.39 10.57 -22.40
CA TYR A 317 -11.82 9.22 -22.49
C TYR A 317 -12.82 8.16 -22.96
N SER A 318 -14.03 8.56 -23.37
CA SER A 318 -15.13 7.68 -23.78
C SER A 318 -15.46 6.62 -22.72
N ILE A 319 -15.46 7.03 -21.47
CA ILE A 319 -15.74 6.19 -20.30
C ILE A 319 -17.25 6.14 -20.08
N VAL A 320 -17.77 4.94 -19.88
CA VAL A 320 -19.21 4.68 -19.72
C VAL A 320 -19.51 3.94 -18.43
N ASP A 321 -20.76 4.06 -17.97
CA ASP A 321 -21.29 3.24 -16.89
C ASP A 321 -21.61 1.83 -17.43
N PHE A 322 -20.93 0.82 -16.88
CA PHE A 322 -21.16 -0.58 -17.23
C PHE A 322 -22.63 -1.00 -17.12
N HIS A 323 -23.34 -0.53 -16.10
CA HIS A 323 -24.71 -0.94 -15.84
C HIS A 323 -25.70 -0.40 -16.88
N LYS A 324 -25.32 0.63 -17.64
CA LYS A 324 -26.11 1.20 -18.74
C LYS A 324 -25.81 0.57 -20.11
N LEU A 325 -24.77 -0.26 -20.21
CA LEU A 325 -24.45 -0.97 -21.45
C LEU A 325 -25.45 -2.11 -21.72
N PRO A 326 -25.75 -2.40 -23.00
CA PRO A 326 -26.59 -3.55 -23.36
C PRO A 326 -25.93 -4.87 -22.94
N GLU A 327 -26.75 -5.81 -22.46
CA GLU A 327 -26.25 -7.12 -22.01
C GLU A 327 -25.73 -7.97 -23.16
N GLU A 328 -26.33 -7.82 -24.33
CA GLU A 328 -25.80 -8.35 -25.58
C GLU A 328 -24.94 -7.30 -26.28
N PRO A 329 -23.71 -7.66 -26.69
CA PRO A 329 -22.81 -6.70 -27.30
C PRO A 329 -23.32 -6.25 -28.68
N VAL A 330 -23.28 -4.93 -28.92
CA VAL A 330 -23.71 -4.32 -30.17
C VAL A 330 -22.80 -4.77 -31.31
N LYS A 331 -23.38 -5.35 -32.36
CA LYS A 331 -22.66 -5.79 -33.55
C LYS A 331 -22.23 -4.56 -34.36
N GLY A 332 -20.93 -4.44 -34.58
CA GLY A 332 -20.31 -3.51 -35.49
C GLY A 332 -20.01 -4.17 -36.84
N ARG A 333 -18.76 -4.04 -37.31
CA ARG A 333 -18.37 -4.45 -38.67
C ARG A 333 -18.31 -5.97 -38.82
N PRO A 334 -18.92 -6.56 -39.87
CA PRO A 334 -18.76 -7.97 -40.17
C PRO A 334 -17.35 -8.26 -40.69
N TYR A 335 -16.83 -9.45 -40.39
CA TYR A 335 -15.58 -9.99 -40.94
C TYR A 335 -15.68 -11.50 -41.14
N LYS A 336 -14.89 -12.04 -42.07
CA LYS A 336 -14.85 -13.48 -42.35
C LYS A 336 -13.64 -14.13 -41.67
N TRP A 337 -13.87 -15.23 -40.95
CA TRP A 337 -12.80 -16.05 -40.37
C TRP A 337 -13.13 -17.52 -40.59
N ARG A 338 -12.21 -18.27 -41.22
CA ARG A 338 -12.38 -19.71 -41.53
C ARG A 338 -13.76 -20.04 -42.12
N GLY A 339 -14.21 -19.24 -43.09
CA GLY A 339 -15.49 -19.44 -43.79
C GLY A 339 -16.75 -19.04 -43.02
N LYS A 340 -16.63 -18.59 -41.76
CA LYS A 340 -17.77 -18.07 -40.97
C LYS A 340 -17.78 -16.55 -40.98
N GLU A 341 -18.98 -15.97 -41.09
CA GLU A 341 -19.21 -14.55 -40.87
C GLU A 341 -19.31 -14.27 -39.37
N LEU A 342 -18.46 -13.37 -38.89
CA LEU A 342 -18.37 -12.91 -37.51
C LEU A 342 -18.52 -11.39 -37.50
N TYR A 343 -18.73 -10.82 -36.31
CA TYR A 343 -18.87 -9.37 -36.14
C TYR A 343 -17.85 -8.87 -35.13
N GLU A 344 -17.20 -7.76 -35.45
CA GLU A 344 -16.57 -6.92 -34.44
C GLU A 344 -17.68 -6.32 -33.58
N TYR A 345 -17.47 -6.23 -32.27
CA TYR A 345 -18.42 -5.58 -31.37
C TYR A 345 -17.98 -4.14 -31.11
N GLU A 346 -18.94 -3.26 -30.86
CA GLU A 346 -18.63 -1.91 -30.40
C GLU A 346 -17.91 -1.97 -29.04
N THR A 347 -16.82 -1.20 -28.91
CA THR A 347 -15.98 -1.20 -27.69
C THR A 347 -16.11 0.11 -26.93
N TYR A 348 -16.29 -0.01 -25.62
CA TYR A 348 -16.37 1.07 -24.65
C TYR A 348 -15.21 1.01 -23.66
N ARG A 349 -15.07 2.04 -22.84
CA ARG A 349 -14.12 2.05 -21.72
C ARG A 349 -14.83 2.10 -20.38
N ILE A 350 -14.32 1.34 -19.43
CA ILE A 350 -14.71 1.42 -18.02
C ILE A 350 -13.45 1.64 -17.17
N ILE A 351 -13.61 2.32 -16.05
CA ILE A 351 -12.53 2.56 -15.09
C ILE A 351 -12.95 2.09 -13.70
N GLY A 352 -11.98 1.75 -12.88
CA GLY A 352 -12.23 1.45 -11.48
C GLY A 352 -10.99 0.94 -10.77
N THR A 353 -11.20 0.54 -9.54
CA THR A 353 -10.14 0.03 -8.66
C THR A 353 -10.21 -1.48 -8.56
N ALA A 354 -9.09 -2.16 -8.80
CA ALA A 354 -9.01 -3.60 -8.62
C ALA A 354 -9.24 -3.97 -7.15
N LEU A 355 -10.24 -4.81 -6.89
CA LEU A 355 -10.55 -5.32 -5.55
C LEU A 355 -9.92 -6.68 -5.31
N ASP A 356 -10.13 -7.59 -6.27
CA ASP A 356 -9.63 -8.95 -6.22
C ASP A 356 -9.47 -9.56 -7.62
N ARG A 357 -8.81 -10.70 -7.68
CA ARG A 357 -8.59 -11.47 -8.90
C ARG A 357 -8.76 -12.97 -8.66
N ASP A 358 -9.43 -13.64 -9.58
CA ASP A 358 -9.52 -15.09 -9.63
C ASP A 358 -8.67 -15.61 -10.79
N LYS A 359 -7.56 -16.26 -10.47
CA LYS A 359 -6.64 -16.82 -11.47
C LYS A 359 -7.24 -17.98 -12.25
N ASN A 360 -8.13 -18.75 -11.65
CA ASN A 360 -8.74 -19.93 -12.26
C ASN A 360 -9.82 -19.51 -13.25
N LYS A 361 -10.61 -18.49 -12.89
CA LYS A 361 -11.67 -17.94 -13.74
C LYS A 361 -11.17 -16.86 -14.70
N HIS A 362 -9.93 -16.39 -14.53
CA HIS A 362 -9.34 -15.27 -15.26
C HIS A 362 -10.18 -14.00 -15.15
N THR A 363 -10.68 -13.72 -13.94
CA THR A 363 -11.56 -12.59 -13.66
C THR A 363 -10.91 -11.60 -12.70
N ILE A 364 -11.28 -10.33 -12.85
CA ILE A 364 -10.92 -9.23 -11.96
C ILE A 364 -12.22 -8.63 -11.44
N THR A 365 -12.32 -8.44 -10.13
CA THR A 365 -13.41 -7.68 -9.52
C THR A 365 -12.97 -6.22 -9.49
N LEU A 366 -13.69 -5.36 -10.20
CA LEU A 366 -13.40 -3.94 -10.38
C LEU A 366 -14.49 -3.11 -9.69
N LEU A 367 -14.12 -2.26 -8.74
CA LEU A 367 -15.03 -1.26 -8.18
C LEU A 367 -14.99 -0.03 -9.07
N THR A 368 -16.06 0.25 -9.81
CA THR A 368 -16.22 1.49 -10.58
C THR A 368 -16.92 2.54 -9.70
N PRO A 369 -16.95 3.82 -10.13
CA PRO A 369 -17.76 4.83 -9.46
C PRO A 369 -19.26 4.52 -9.39
N THR A 370 -19.77 3.63 -10.25
CA THR A 370 -21.20 3.28 -10.34
C THR A 370 -21.54 1.92 -9.74
N GLY A 371 -20.55 1.10 -9.41
CA GLY A 371 -20.78 -0.21 -8.80
C GLY A 371 -19.65 -1.21 -9.05
N VAL A 372 -19.84 -2.44 -8.57
CA VAL A 372 -18.86 -3.51 -8.78
C VAL A 372 -19.13 -4.23 -10.10
N VAL A 373 -18.07 -4.40 -10.89
CA VAL A 373 -18.08 -5.03 -12.20
C VAL A 373 -17.10 -6.20 -12.21
N THR A 374 -17.52 -7.35 -12.75
CA THR A 374 -16.61 -8.46 -13.04
C THR A 374 -16.04 -8.32 -14.44
N VAL A 375 -14.73 -8.19 -14.54
CA VAL A 375 -14.00 -8.16 -15.81
C VAL A 375 -13.46 -9.56 -16.09
N LYS A 376 -13.87 -10.17 -17.21
CA LYS A 376 -13.44 -11.52 -17.61
C LYS A 376 -12.52 -11.47 -18.82
N GLN A 377 -11.34 -12.06 -18.69
CA GLN A 377 -10.30 -12.05 -19.71
C GLN A 377 -9.98 -13.45 -20.24
N TRP A 378 -9.34 -13.47 -21.41
CA TRP A 378 -8.66 -14.66 -21.91
C TRP A 378 -7.40 -14.94 -21.10
N ALA A 379 -7.04 -16.22 -20.92
CA ALA A 379 -5.96 -16.65 -20.04
C ALA A 379 -4.61 -15.96 -20.32
N GLY A 380 -4.24 -15.80 -21.60
CA GLY A 380 -3.00 -15.13 -21.99
C GLY A 380 -2.98 -13.64 -21.63
N SER A 381 -4.07 -12.92 -21.91
CA SER A 381 -4.21 -11.50 -21.56
C SER A 381 -4.21 -11.32 -20.03
N PHE A 382 -4.97 -12.14 -19.31
CA PHE A 382 -4.97 -12.13 -17.85
C PHE A 382 -3.57 -12.36 -17.28
N SER A 383 -2.86 -13.38 -17.76
CA SER A 383 -1.52 -13.71 -17.27
C SER A 383 -0.51 -12.60 -17.54
N HIS A 384 -0.60 -11.94 -18.69
CA HIS A 384 0.26 -10.81 -19.04
C HIS A 384 0.16 -9.66 -18.03
N TYR A 385 -1.05 -9.20 -17.71
CA TYR A 385 -1.26 -8.09 -16.77
C TYR A 385 -1.19 -8.51 -15.29
N ASN A 386 -1.39 -9.80 -15.00
CA ASN A 386 -1.25 -10.32 -13.64
C ASN A 386 0.20 -10.64 -13.24
N LYS A 387 1.14 -10.70 -14.20
CA LYS A 387 2.53 -11.06 -13.92
C LYS A 387 3.20 -10.04 -12.99
N GLN A 388 3.97 -10.51 -12.02
CA GLN A 388 4.94 -9.69 -11.30
C GLN A 388 6.28 -9.77 -12.01
N ILE A 389 6.92 -8.62 -12.22
CA ILE A 389 8.19 -8.49 -12.94
C ILE A 389 9.28 -8.18 -11.91
N SER A 390 10.33 -8.99 -11.89
CA SER A 390 11.41 -8.90 -10.92
C SER A 390 12.74 -9.21 -11.57
N ARG A 391 13.78 -8.46 -11.19
CA ARG A 391 15.17 -8.70 -11.61
C ARG A 391 15.99 -9.22 -10.44
N ASN A 392 17.05 -9.96 -10.74
CA ASN A 392 17.99 -10.43 -9.73
C ASN A 392 19.22 -9.52 -9.75
N ILE A 393 19.53 -8.87 -8.62
CA ILE A 393 20.76 -8.09 -8.44
C ILE A 393 21.53 -8.75 -7.31
N ASN A 394 22.72 -9.27 -7.62
CA ASN A 394 23.65 -9.86 -6.65
C ASN A 394 23.00 -10.91 -5.72
N GLY A 395 22.14 -11.78 -6.27
CA GLY A 395 21.44 -12.82 -5.52
C GLY A 395 20.18 -12.35 -4.79
N LYS A 396 19.88 -11.05 -4.77
CA LYS A 396 18.67 -10.48 -4.18
C LYS A 396 17.63 -10.20 -5.27
N LYS A 397 16.45 -10.80 -5.12
CA LYS A 397 15.31 -10.56 -6.01
C LYS A 397 14.68 -9.20 -5.72
N GLU A 398 14.76 -8.30 -6.68
CA GLU A 398 14.12 -6.98 -6.64
C GLU A 398 12.85 -6.99 -7.49
N VAL A 399 11.74 -6.51 -6.95
CA VAL A 399 10.47 -6.38 -7.70
C VAL A 399 10.49 -5.07 -8.48
N VAL A 400 10.57 -5.17 -9.80
CA VAL A 400 10.57 -4.01 -10.73
C VAL A 400 9.17 -3.48 -10.96
N GLU A 401 8.19 -4.40 -11.03
CA GLU A 401 6.77 -4.05 -11.17
C GLU A 401 5.90 -5.13 -10.53
N LYS A 402 4.95 -4.71 -9.69
CA LYS A 402 3.92 -5.60 -9.15
C LYS A 402 2.88 -5.93 -10.23
N SER A 403 2.08 -6.97 -9.99
CA SER A 403 0.90 -7.26 -10.80
C SER A 403 0.00 -6.02 -10.89
N TRP A 404 -0.51 -5.69 -12.08
CA TRP A 404 -1.51 -4.62 -12.25
C TRP A 404 -2.86 -5.00 -11.63
N TYR A 405 -3.10 -6.28 -11.37
CA TYR A 405 -4.31 -6.76 -10.68
C TYR A 405 -4.10 -6.88 -9.17
N THR A 406 -3.14 -6.15 -8.62
CA THR A 406 -3.02 -5.99 -7.17
C THR A 406 -4.15 -5.08 -6.69
N ARG A 407 -4.74 -5.42 -5.54
CA ARG A 407 -5.81 -4.63 -4.94
C ARG A 407 -5.38 -3.17 -4.76
N GLY A 408 -6.31 -2.24 -4.98
CA GLY A 408 -6.06 -0.80 -4.93
C GLY A 408 -5.44 -0.22 -6.20
N THR A 409 -5.14 -1.06 -7.21
CA THR A 409 -4.65 -0.54 -8.51
C THR A 409 -5.80 0.05 -9.30
N LEU A 410 -5.64 1.30 -9.75
CA LEU A 410 -6.58 1.96 -10.64
C LEU A 410 -6.36 1.48 -12.08
N LEU A 411 -7.42 1.00 -12.73
CA LEU A 411 -7.36 0.38 -14.04
C LEU A 411 -8.42 0.95 -14.97
N MET A 412 -8.06 1.07 -16.25
CA MET A 412 -8.97 1.32 -17.35
C MET A 412 -9.01 0.09 -18.26
N PHE A 413 -10.21 -0.41 -18.54
CA PHE A 413 -10.43 -1.51 -19.47
C PHE A 413 -11.14 -1.02 -20.73
N THR A 414 -10.73 -1.53 -21.89
CA THR A 414 -11.40 -1.31 -23.18
C THR A 414 -12.04 -2.62 -23.64
N GLY A 415 -13.32 -2.62 -23.97
CA GLY A 415 -14.07 -3.84 -24.31
C GLY A 415 -15.57 -3.63 -24.38
N PHE A 416 -16.36 -4.69 -24.18
CA PHE A 416 -17.82 -4.65 -24.25
C PHE A 416 -18.47 -5.45 -23.12
N ARG A 417 -19.74 -5.18 -22.83
CA ARG A 417 -20.54 -5.97 -21.89
C ARG A 417 -21.04 -7.26 -22.56
N ARG A 418 -21.03 -8.35 -21.80
CA ARG A 418 -21.67 -9.62 -22.15
C ARG A 418 -22.29 -10.23 -20.90
N GLY A 419 -23.62 -10.15 -20.80
CA GLY A 419 -24.37 -10.47 -19.59
C GLY A 419 -23.83 -9.66 -18.41
N ASN A 420 -23.38 -10.36 -17.37
CA ASN A 420 -22.85 -9.75 -16.14
C ASN A 420 -21.35 -9.44 -16.16
N ASN A 421 -20.66 -9.68 -17.28
CA ASN A 421 -19.22 -9.47 -17.37
C ASN A 421 -18.88 -8.36 -18.35
N PHE A 422 -17.80 -7.62 -18.05
CA PHE A 422 -17.09 -6.83 -19.04
C PHE A 422 -15.99 -7.69 -19.68
N ILE A 423 -15.93 -7.73 -21.00
CA ILE A 423 -14.98 -8.53 -21.78
C ILE A 423 -13.98 -7.60 -22.46
N PRO A 424 -12.72 -7.52 -21.98
CA PRO A 424 -11.71 -6.66 -22.58
C PRO A 424 -11.35 -7.13 -23.99
N LYS A 425 -11.42 -6.20 -24.95
CA LYS A 425 -11.15 -6.45 -26.35
C LYS A 425 -10.80 -5.14 -27.07
N THR A 426 -9.78 -5.20 -27.92
CA THR A 426 -9.46 -4.18 -28.91
C THR A 426 -9.39 -4.82 -30.30
N TYR A 427 -9.57 -4.00 -31.32
CA TYR A 427 -9.53 -4.38 -32.74
C TYR A 427 -8.40 -3.63 -33.44
N LYS A 428 -7.84 -4.18 -34.51
CA LYS A 428 -6.64 -3.63 -35.19
C LYS A 428 -6.83 -2.18 -35.65
N ASN A 429 -8.04 -1.83 -36.05
CA ASN A 429 -8.39 -0.49 -36.54
C ASN A 429 -9.04 0.38 -35.45
N SER A 430 -9.05 -0.06 -34.20
CA SER A 430 -9.55 0.74 -33.09
C SER A 430 -8.54 1.84 -32.76
N VAL A 431 -9.05 3.01 -32.36
CA VAL A 431 -8.24 4.08 -31.73
C VAL A 431 -7.59 3.61 -30.42
N TYR A 432 -8.03 2.47 -29.88
CA TYR A 432 -7.51 1.87 -28.65
C TYR A 432 -6.60 0.68 -28.96
N GLN A 433 -5.32 0.82 -28.64
CA GLN A 433 -4.32 -0.22 -28.90
C GLN A 433 -4.25 -1.29 -27.79
N HIS A 434 -4.57 -0.93 -26.54
CA HIS A 434 -4.46 -1.82 -25.39
C HIS A 434 -5.82 -2.12 -24.75
N THR A 435 -6.00 -3.36 -24.30
CA THR A 435 -7.21 -3.80 -23.59
C THR A 435 -7.25 -3.33 -22.14
N VAL A 436 -6.08 -3.07 -21.55
CA VAL A 436 -5.90 -2.62 -20.17
C VAL A 436 -4.86 -1.52 -20.14
N CYS A 437 -5.16 -0.43 -19.45
CA CYS A 437 -4.19 0.58 -19.05
C CYS A 437 -4.22 0.71 -17.52
N LYS A 438 -3.06 0.92 -16.91
CA LYS A 438 -2.94 1.32 -15.51
C LYS A 438 -3.08 2.83 -15.41
N ILE A 439 -3.89 3.31 -14.47
CA ILE A 439 -4.04 4.73 -14.17
C ILE A 439 -3.05 5.04 -13.04
N GLU A 440 -2.06 5.89 -13.31
CA GLU A 440 -1.06 6.30 -12.32
C GLU A 440 -1.54 7.51 -11.51
N GLY A 441 -2.45 8.31 -12.07
CA GLY A 441 -3.02 9.48 -11.41
C GLY A 441 -4.08 10.18 -12.25
N VAL A 442 -4.76 11.13 -11.61
CA VAL A 442 -5.72 12.05 -12.23
C VAL A 442 -5.29 13.46 -11.84
N ASP A 443 -5.12 14.35 -12.82
CA ASP A 443 -4.81 15.75 -12.54
C ASP A 443 -6.05 16.56 -12.11
N ALA A 444 -5.85 17.85 -11.82
CA ALA A 444 -6.92 18.72 -11.33
C ALA A 444 -8.03 18.94 -12.37
N GLU A 445 -7.69 18.87 -13.66
CA GLU A 445 -8.59 19.03 -14.80
C GLU A 445 -9.30 17.71 -15.19
N GLY A 446 -9.04 16.62 -14.47
CA GLY A 446 -9.66 15.32 -14.71
C GLY A 446 -9.00 14.51 -15.83
N ASN A 447 -7.77 14.83 -16.23
CA ASN A 447 -7.00 14.07 -17.19
C ASN A 447 -6.30 12.88 -16.53
N LEU A 448 -6.31 11.75 -17.24
CA LEU A 448 -5.67 10.52 -16.80
C LEU A 448 -4.19 10.49 -17.19
N ILE A 449 -3.34 10.16 -16.21
CA ILE A 449 -1.96 9.75 -16.44
C ILE A 449 -1.98 8.22 -16.57
N LEU A 450 -1.66 7.71 -17.76
CA LEU A 450 -1.84 6.30 -18.12
C LEU A 450 -0.52 5.61 -18.44
N THR A 451 -0.39 4.38 -17.97
CA THR A 451 0.61 3.41 -18.42
C THR A 451 -0.10 2.32 -19.20
N SER A 452 0.23 2.14 -20.49
CA SER A 452 -0.41 1.13 -21.36
C SER A 452 0.43 -0.14 -21.54
N GLU A 453 1.72 -0.07 -21.25
CA GLU A 453 2.66 -1.19 -21.38
C GLU A 453 3.23 -1.63 -20.04
N ARG A 454 3.39 -2.95 -19.89
CA ARG A 454 4.12 -3.54 -18.76
C ARG A 454 5.60 -3.22 -18.91
N LYS A 455 6.30 -3.00 -17.79
CA LYS A 455 7.77 -2.86 -17.82
C LYS A 455 8.42 -4.10 -18.46
N GLN A 456 9.44 -3.89 -19.27
CA GLN A 456 10.27 -4.97 -19.81
C GLN A 456 11.58 -5.06 -19.01
N LEU A 457 12.15 -6.25 -18.93
CA LEU A 457 13.43 -6.51 -18.26
C LEU A 457 14.58 -6.47 -19.25
#